data_AF-A0A8T9QBA7-F1
#
_entry.id   AF-A0A8T9QBA7-F1
#
_cell.length_a   1.000
_cell.length_b   1.000
_cell.length_c   1.000
_cell.angle_alpha   90.00
_cell.angle_beta   90.00
_cell.angle_gamma   90.00
#
_symmetry.space_group_name_H-M   'P 1'
#
loop_
_entity.id
_entity.type
_entity.pdbx_description
1 polymer ?
#
loop_
_entity_poly.entity_id
_entity_poly.type
_entity_poly.pdbx_seq_one_letter_code
_entity_poly.pdbx_strand_id
1 'polypeptide(L)'
;MFFQLRTLDYAARYFLPEMNGWSTTLGLSGMRQENTNKGVEFLIPAYRLLDGGVFAVTKKTFGNLDLSGGLRYDLRRITADALYLDPDTEQPVGSGQGEEKFGALPAISATCRAAWAGLTA
;
A
#
# COMPACT_ATOMS: atom_id res chain seq x y z
N MET A 1 -20.02 -21.15 -0.75
CA MET A 1 -19.29 -19.98 -1.28
C MET A 1 -17.88 -19.98 -0.71
N PHE A 2 -16.85 -19.80 -1.54
CA PHE A 2 -15.46 -19.66 -1.07
C PHE A 2 -14.83 -18.42 -1.68
N PHE A 3 -14.62 -17.41 -0.84
CA PHE A 3 -13.80 -16.24 -1.18
C PHE A 3 -12.34 -16.61 -0.89
N GLN A 4 -11.49 -16.64 -1.91
CA GLN A 4 -10.05 -16.82 -1.71
C GLN A 4 -9.38 -15.46 -1.72
N LEU A 5 -9.26 -14.87 -0.52
CA LEU A 5 -8.45 -13.68 -0.32
C LEU A 5 -6.99 -14.10 -0.17
N ARG A 6 -6.13 -13.71 -1.11
CA ARG A 6 -4.68 -13.87 -0.97
C ARG A 6 -4.07 -12.52 -0.67
N THR A 7 -3.68 -12.35 0.59
CA THR A 7 -2.89 -11.19 1.04
C THR A 7 -1.48 -11.67 1.29
N LEU A 8 -0.50 -11.05 0.63
CA LEU A 8 0.91 -11.25 0.90
C LEU A 8 1.46 -9.98 1.54
N ASP A 9 1.86 -10.10 2.79
CA ASP A 9 2.52 -9.04 3.55
C ASP A 9 4.01 -9.34 3.67
N TYR A 10 4.84 -8.33 3.40
CA TYR A 10 6.28 -8.44 3.56
C TYR A 10 6.83 -7.17 4.20
N ALA A 11 7.74 -7.34 5.16
CA ALA A 11 8.45 -6.24 5.79
C ALA A 11 9.89 -6.65 6.08
N ALA A 12 10.82 -5.75 5.77
CA ALA A 12 12.22 -5.90 6.12
C ALA A 12 12.69 -4.65 6.83
N ARG A 13 13.48 -4.84 7.90
CA ARG A 13 14.09 -3.74 8.67
C ARG A 13 15.54 -4.07 8.86
N TYR A 14 16.38 -3.07 8.66
CA TYR A 14 17.81 -3.16 8.79
C TYR A 14 18.29 -2.10 9.76
N PHE A 15 18.89 -2.57 10.86
CA PHE A 15 19.49 -1.72 11.89
C PHE A 15 20.97 -1.61 11.57
N LEU A 16 21.43 -0.40 11.28
CA LEU A 16 22.85 -0.16 11.09
C LEU A 16 23.53 -0.12 12.46
N PRO A 17 24.74 -0.69 12.59
CA PRO A 17 25.51 -0.62 13.82
C PRO A 17 25.79 0.85 14.17
N GLU A 18 25.71 1.16 15.45
CA GLU A 18 25.96 2.50 15.95
C GLU A 18 27.41 2.89 15.73
N MET A 19 27.65 4.01 15.04
CA MET A 19 28.98 4.56 14.82
C MET A 19 29.03 6.00 15.31
N ASN A 20 29.87 6.27 16.31
CA ASN A 20 30.06 7.60 16.89
C ASN A 20 28.75 8.30 17.29
N GLY A 21 27.83 7.56 17.94
CA GLY A 21 26.54 8.08 18.41
C GLY A 21 25.49 8.25 17.32
N TRP A 22 25.74 7.81 16.08
CA TRP A 22 24.75 7.74 15.02
C TRP A 22 24.15 6.34 14.92
N SER A 23 22.82 6.26 15.00
CA SER A 23 22.05 5.03 14.80
C SER A 23 21.05 5.24 13.67
N THR A 24 21.26 4.53 12.55
CA THR A 24 20.35 4.59 11.40
C THR A 24 19.59 3.28 11.27
N THR A 25 18.29 3.38 11.03
CA THR A 25 17.39 2.26 10.74
C THR A 25 16.77 2.49 9.39
N LEU A 26 16.92 1.51 8.50
CA LEU A 26 16.25 1.48 7.21
C LEU A 26 15.17 0.42 7.25
N GLY A 27 14.06 0.65 6.58
CA GLY A 27 13.01 -0.34 6.48
C GLY A 27 12.17 -0.18 5.24
N LEU A 28 11.59 -1.29 4.84
CA LEU A 28 10.64 -1.39 3.74
C LEU A 28 9.51 -2.32 4.17
N SER A 29 8.32 -2.00 3.71
CA SER A 29 7.11 -2.77 3.97
C SER A 29 6.24 -2.71 2.73
N GLY A 30 5.50 -3.77 2.47
CA GLY A 30 4.52 -3.79 1.40
C GLY A 30 3.45 -4.83 1.62
N MET A 31 2.34 -4.61 0.95
CA MET A 31 1.19 -5.49 0.97
C MET A 31 0.70 -5.63 -0.46
N ARG A 32 0.62 -6.87 -0.94
CA ARG A 32 -0.03 -7.20 -2.20
C ARG A 32 -1.28 -8.00 -1.88
N GLN A 33 -2.43 -7.40 -2.15
CA GLN A 33 -3.72 -8.05 -1.98
C GLN A 33 -4.39 -8.24 -3.34
N GLU A 34 -4.64 -9.50 -3.65
CA GLU A 34 -5.40 -9.90 -4.84
C GLU A 34 -6.72 -10.51 -4.39
N ASN A 35 -7.82 -9.85 -4.74
CA ASN A 35 -9.16 -10.35 -4.51
C ASN A 35 -9.75 -10.86 -5.83
N THR A 36 -9.78 -12.19 -6.01
CA THR A 36 -10.43 -12.83 -7.18
C THR A 36 -11.81 -13.33 -6.76
N ASN A 37 -12.86 -12.63 -7.21
CA ASN A 37 -14.25 -13.01 -6.96
C ASN A 37 -14.76 -13.92 -8.09
N LYS A 38 -15.05 -15.20 -7.79
CA LYS A 38 -15.61 -16.20 -8.74
C LYS A 38 -17.08 -16.56 -8.41
N GLY A 39 -17.81 -15.67 -7.73
CA GLY A 39 -19.20 -15.88 -7.31
C GLY A 39 -20.20 -15.12 -8.20
N VAL A 40 -21.39 -15.70 -8.40
CA VAL A 40 -22.45 -15.26 -9.32
C VAL A 40 -23.24 -14.02 -8.83
N GLU A 41 -22.80 -13.37 -7.75
CA GLU A 41 -23.38 -12.12 -7.23
C GLU A 41 -22.26 -11.11 -6.98
N PHE A 42 -22.12 -10.18 -7.92
CA PHE A 42 -21.07 -9.16 -7.97
C PHE A 42 -21.58 -7.84 -7.36
N LEU A 43 -21.74 -7.78 -6.04
CA LEU A 43 -22.06 -6.52 -5.36
C LEU A 43 -20.82 -5.63 -5.14
N ILE A 44 -19.60 -6.19 -5.28
CA ILE A 44 -18.32 -5.46 -5.18
C ILE A 44 -17.36 -5.97 -6.26
N PRO A 45 -16.90 -5.12 -7.20
CA PRO A 45 -15.98 -5.51 -8.27
C PRO A 45 -14.63 -6.01 -7.73
N ALA A 46 -14.02 -6.94 -8.47
CA ALA A 46 -12.68 -7.44 -8.17
C ALA A 46 -11.68 -6.29 -8.16
N TYR A 47 -10.80 -6.29 -7.17
CA TYR A 47 -9.96 -5.14 -6.89
C TYR A 47 -8.55 -5.62 -6.50
N ARG A 48 -7.54 -5.00 -7.13
CA ARG A 48 -6.12 -5.29 -6.91
C ARG A 48 -5.49 -4.13 -6.15
N LEU A 49 -5.00 -4.42 -4.94
CA LEU A 49 -4.30 -3.45 -4.10
C LEU A 49 -2.83 -3.81 -4.00
N LEU A 50 -1.99 -2.87 -4.41
CA LEU A 50 -0.55 -2.92 -4.23
C LEU A 50 -0.13 -1.74 -3.37
N ASP A 51 0.41 -2.03 -2.20
CA ASP A 51 0.97 -1.06 -1.28
C ASP A 51 2.46 -1.37 -1.07
N GLY A 52 3.29 -0.33 -1.10
CA GLY A 52 4.72 -0.42 -0.83
C GLY A 52 5.20 0.88 -0.20
N GLY A 53 5.91 0.76 0.91
CA GLY A 53 6.49 1.88 1.63
C GLY A 53 7.92 1.61 2.05
N VAL A 54 8.72 2.66 2.09
CA VAL A 54 10.09 2.67 2.60
C VAL A 54 10.22 3.74 3.68
N PHE A 55 11.02 3.47 4.69
CA PHE A 55 11.30 4.43 5.74
C PHE A 55 12.76 4.38 6.15
N ALA A 56 13.28 5.54 6.53
CA ALA A 56 14.62 5.71 7.08
C ALA A 56 14.51 6.58 8.32
N VAL A 57 15.11 6.14 9.41
CA VAL A 57 15.17 6.87 10.67
C VAL A 57 16.62 6.94 11.10
N THR A 58 17.09 8.14 11.43
CA THR A 58 18.42 8.35 11.97
C THR A 58 18.30 9.05 13.32
N LYS A 59 19.01 8.52 14.31
CA LYS A 59 19.19 9.11 15.63
C LYS A 59 20.66 9.49 15.78
N LYS A 60 20.91 10.63 16.41
CA LYS A 60 22.23 11.10 16.79
C LYS A 60 22.23 11.51 18.26
N THR A 61 23.15 10.92 19.02
CA THR A 61 23.36 11.23 20.44
C THR A 61 24.60 12.10 20.61
N PHE A 62 24.44 13.26 21.22
CA PHE A 62 25.51 14.18 21.61
C PHE A 62 25.55 14.30 23.13
N GLY A 63 26.15 13.32 23.81
CA GLY A 63 26.22 13.30 25.27
C GLY A 63 24.83 13.17 25.90
N ASN A 64 24.29 14.28 26.40
CA ASN A 64 22.96 14.38 26.99
C ASN A 64 21.85 14.78 25.99
N LEU A 65 22.20 15.20 24.77
CA LEU A 65 21.21 15.57 23.76
C LEU A 65 20.97 14.46 22.75
N ASP A 66 19.70 14.04 22.62
CA ASP A 66 19.27 13.08 21.60
C ASP A 66 18.49 13.81 20.50
N LEU A 67 19.04 13.80 19.28
CA LEU A 67 18.36 14.28 18.09
C LEU A 67 17.93 13.08 17.25
N SER A 68 16.68 13.06 16.78
CA SER A 68 16.23 12.04 15.84
C SER A 68 15.42 12.63 14.70
N GLY A 69 15.50 11.98 13.54
CA GLY A 69 14.81 12.40 12.34
C GLY A 69 14.46 11.19 11.51
N GLY A 70 13.29 11.22 10.88
CA GLY A 70 12.82 10.14 10.04
C GLY A 70 12.12 10.64 8.78
N LEU A 71 12.27 9.89 7.70
CA LEU A 71 11.54 10.05 6.47
C LEU A 71 10.82 8.75 6.14
N ARG A 72 9.56 8.86 5.73
CA ARG A 72 8.77 7.76 5.23
C ARG A 72 8.14 8.11 3.90
N TYR A 73 8.23 7.19 2.95
CA TYR A 73 7.62 7.30 1.65
C TYR A 73 6.75 6.07 1.42
N ASP A 74 5.45 6.29 1.22
CA ASP A 74 4.46 5.25 0.97
C ASP A 74 3.84 5.45 -0.41
N LEU A 75 3.81 4.40 -1.24
CA LEU A 75 3.07 4.35 -2.49
C LEU A 75 1.99 3.29 -2.39
N ARG A 76 0.76 3.70 -2.67
CA ARG A 76 -0.40 2.82 -2.77
C ARG A 76 -1.00 2.94 -4.16
N ARG A 77 -1.04 1.82 -4.88
CA ARG A 77 -1.68 1.70 -6.18
C ARG A 77 -2.94 0.86 -6.03
N ILE A 78 -4.06 1.48 -6.39
CA ILE A 78 -5.37 0.87 -6.42
C ILE A 78 -5.81 0.73 -7.87
N THR A 79 -6.07 -0.49 -8.32
CA THR A 79 -6.65 -0.75 -9.65
C THR A 79 -7.97 -1.48 -9.48
N ALA A 80 -9.07 -0.79 -9.80
CA ALA A 80 -10.39 -1.38 -9.92
C ALA A 80 -10.61 -1.79 -11.38
N ASP A 81 -11.04 -3.04 -11.58
CA ASP A 81 -11.36 -3.55 -12.91
C ASP A 81 -12.69 -2.93 -13.40
N ALA A 82 -12.80 -2.69 -14.72
CA ALA A 82 -14.00 -2.12 -15.33
C ALA A 82 -15.20 -3.07 -15.21
N LEU A 83 -16.38 -2.52 -14.93
CA LEU A 83 -17.62 -3.28 -14.82
C LEU A 83 -18.47 -3.04 -16.07
N TYR A 84 -18.69 -4.10 -16.85
CA TYR A 84 -19.60 -4.11 -17.99
C TYR A 84 -20.90 -4.78 -17.55
N LEU A 85 -22.04 -4.14 -17.77
CA LEU A 85 -23.35 -4.71 -17.44
C LEU A 85 -24.10 -5.07 -18.72
N ASP A 86 -24.78 -6.21 -18.70
CA ASP A 86 -25.75 -6.60 -19.74
C ASP A 86 -27.04 -5.75 -19.56
N PRO A 87 -27.53 -5.08 -20.61
CA PRO A 87 -28.73 -4.24 -20.53
C PRO A 87 -30.03 -5.00 -20.23
N ASP A 88 -30.10 -6.31 -20.47
CA ASP A 88 -31.34 -7.08 -20.30
C ASP A 88 -31.45 -7.76 -18.92
N THR A 89 -30.32 -8.03 -18.28
CA THR A 89 -30.27 -8.80 -17.01
C THR A 89 -29.60 -8.03 -15.87
N GLU A 90 -29.06 -6.84 -16.13
CA GLU A 90 -28.26 -6.03 -15.19
C GLU A 90 -27.09 -6.81 -14.55
N GLN A 91 -26.70 -7.93 -15.17
CA GLN A 91 -25.65 -8.81 -14.70
C GLN A 91 -24.31 -8.39 -15.30
N PRO A 92 -23.19 -8.49 -14.55
CA PRO A 92 -21.90 -8.15 -15.08
C PRO A 92 -21.39 -9.19 -16.07
N VAL A 93 -21.01 -8.72 -17.26
CA VAL A 93 -20.51 -9.53 -18.37
C VAL A 93 -19.01 -9.32 -18.58
N GLY A 94 -18.38 -10.29 -19.27
CA GLY A 94 -16.97 -10.19 -19.63
C GLY A 94 -16.66 -8.94 -20.47
N SER A 95 -15.41 -8.49 -20.42
CA SER A 95 -14.94 -7.30 -21.15
C SER A 95 -15.33 -7.37 -22.63
N GLY A 96 -16.14 -6.40 -23.08
CA GLY A 96 -16.59 -6.27 -24.47
C GLY A 96 -17.95 -6.90 -24.81
N GLN A 97 -18.70 -7.43 -23.84
CA GLN A 97 -20.03 -8.03 -24.06
C GLN A 97 -21.21 -7.21 -23.50
N GLY A 98 -20.99 -6.01 -22.96
CA GLY A 98 -22.04 -5.17 -22.38
C GLY A 98 -21.69 -3.68 -22.36
N GLU A 99 -22.61 -2.84 -21.87
CA GLU A 99 -22.35 -1.39 -21.74
C GLU A 99 -21.38 -1.12 -20.58
N GLU A 100 -20.38 -0.28 -20.85
CA GLU A 100 -19.44 0.21 -19.84
C GLU A 100 -20.17 1.20 -18.93
N LYS A 101 -20.52 0.78 -17.70
CA LYS A 101 -21.14 1.67 -16.70
C LYS A 101 -20.10 2.31 -15.78
N PHE A 102 -18.96 1.63 -15.56
CA PHE A 102 -17.84 2.17 -14.80
C PHE A 102 -16.53 1.87 -15.53
N GLY A 103 -15.83 2.91 -15.95
CA GLY A 103 -14.49 2.79 -16.51
C GLY A 103 -13.49 2.33 -15.46
N ALA A 104 -12.41 1.67 -15.91
CA ALA A 104 -11.33 1.26 -15.02
C ALA A 104 -10.70 2.50 -14.38
N LEU A 105 -10.70 2.57 -13.05
CA LEU A 105 -10.13 3.68 -12.29
C LEU A 105 -8.79 3.27 -11.66
N PRO A 106 -7.65 3.73 -12.21
CA PRO A 106 -6.39 3.66 -11.51
C PRO A 106 -6.34 4.80 -10.48
N ALA A 107 -6.44 4.49 -9.18
CA ALA A 107 -6.09 5.44 -8.14
C ALA A 107 -4.66 5.17 -7.67
N ILE A 108 -3.78 6.16 -7.83
CA ILE A 108 -2.40 6.08 -7.35
C ILE A 108 -2.25 7.16 -6.27
N SER A 109 -1.91 6.76 -5.06
CA SER A 109 -1.59 7.66 -3.96
C SER A 109 -0.13 7.49 -3.58
N ALA A 110 0.62 8.59 -3.51
CA ALA A 110 1.97 8.61 -2.97
C ALA A 110 2.00 9.62 -1.82
N THR A 111 2.34 9.14 -0.62
CA THR A 111 2.43 9.97 0.58
C THR A 111 3.88 10.02 1.04
N CYS A 112 4.46 11.21 1.06
CA CYS A 112 5.75 11.47 1.68
C CYS A 112 5.54 12.16 3.02
N ARG A 113 6.06 11.58 4.11
CA ARG A 113 5.96 12.15 5.45
C ARG A 113 7.36 12.25 6.05
N ALA A 114 7.77 13.47 6.35
CA ALA A 114 8.94 13.74 7.18
C ALA A 114 8.48 13.91 8.64
N ALA A 115 9.17 13.26 9.56
CA ALA A 115 8.98 13.44 11.00
C ALA A 115 10.31 13.92 11.59
N TRP A 116 10.31 15.14 12.11
CA TRP A 116 11.39 15.64 12.95
C TRP A 116 11.06 15.24 14.38
N ALA A 117 11.90 14.40 14.99
CA ALA A 117 11.74 14.06 16.39
C ALA A 117 12.49 15.10 17.22
N GLY A 118 11.75 15.73 18.14
CA GLY A 118 12.19 16.88 18.91
C GLY A 118 13.44 16.59 19.74
N LEU A 119 14.20 17.66 20.02
CA LEU A 119 15.29 17.64 20.98
C LEU A 119 14.77 17.16 22.34
N THR A 120 15.27 16.03 22.82
CA THR A 120 15.23 15.70 24.25
C THR A 120 16.58 16.06 24.85
N ALA A 121 16.55 16.99 25.82
CA ALA A 121 17.70 17.54 26.55
C ALA A 121 17.79 16.99 27.97
#